data_AF-A0A9P0PF66-F1
#
_entry.id   AF-A0A9P0PF66-F1
#
_cell.length_a   1.000
_cell.length_b   1.000
_cell.length_c   1.000
_cell.angle_alpha   90.00
_cell.angle_beta   90.00
_cell.angle_gamma   90.00
#
_symmetry.space_group_name_H-M   'P 1'
#
loop_
_entity.id
_entity.type
_entity.pdbx_description
1 polymer ?
#
loop_
_entity_poly.entity_id
_entity_poly.type
_entity_poly.pdbx_seq_one_letter_code
_entity_poly.pdbx_strand_id
1 'polypeptide(L)'
;MYSSVLRVPTNDDEVSYVNTEDSLISSRTSTETVNSDKKELDCYLSKRTRKLGDHIWLIIGVVAMLWGTGMLIYTPYELLMDQRIHMLPGLPPFDWWLHPPDEVLLKVYIFNVTNSEEFLNGTDAKLKLKEVGPIIYREKLRHTNPIFNENGTLTYTANRSAIYLPELNTIDMNQTIIMPNLAVLVRYTNSYGYKI
;
A
#
# COMPACT_ATOMS: atom_id res chain seq x y z
N MET A 1 -25.35 50.14 104.39
CA MET A 1 -26.69 49.52 104.32
C MET A 1 -26.89 49.03 102.90
N TYR A 2 -27.09 47.76 102.55
CA TYR A 2 -26.95 46.44 103.22
C TYR A 2 -26.48 45.50 102.08
N SER A 3 -25.30 44.88 102.10
CA SER A 3 -24.94 43.63 102.80
C SER A 3 -26.02 42.53 102.81
N SER A 4 -25.80 41.46 102.05
CA SER A 4 -25.94 40.08 102.55
C SER A 4 -25.15 39.09 101.68
N VAL A 5 -24.19 38.41 102.31
CA VAL A 5 -23.44 37.26 101.77
C VAL A 5 -23.84 36.05 102.60
N LEU A 6 -24.00 34.88 101.98
CA LEU A 6 -24.01 33.57 102.65
C LEU A 6 -23.07 32.60 101.92
N ARG A 7 -22.52 31.60 102.65
CA ARG A 7 -21.18 31.04 102.39
C ARG A 7 -21.04 29.57 102.85
N VAL A 8 -20.67 28.64 101.93
CA VAL A 8 -19.85 27.37 102.14
C VAL A 8 -20.56 26.28 103.02
N PRO A 9 -20.19 24.96 103.14
CA PRO A 9 -19.05 24.08 102.67
C PRO A 9 -19.45 22.88 101.76
N THR A 10 -18.67 21.79 101.45
CA THR A 10 -17.24 21.50 101.07
C THR A 10 -17.09 20.00 100.65
N ASN A 11 -16.19 19.67 99.69
CA ASN A 11 -15.54 18.35 99.41
C ASN A 11 -16.46 17.14 99.06
N ASP A 12 -16.05 16.01 98.44
CA ASP A 12 -14.77 15.25 98.44
C ASP A 12 -14.31 14.71 97.06
N ASP A 13 -12.99 14.45 96.98
CA ASP A 13 -12.20 13.40 96.28
C ASP A 13 -12.67 12.69 94.98
N GLU A 14 -11.80 12.68 93.96
CA GLU A 14 -11.10 11.46 93.46
C GLU A 14 -10.05 11.82 92.38
N VAL A 15 -8.76 11.48 92.58
CA VAL A 15 -7.72 11.58 91.53
C VAL A 15 -7.43 10.18 90.99
N SER A 16 -8.03 9.86 89.85
CA SER A 16 -7.80 8.60 89.15
C SER A 16 -6.50 8.64 88.34
N TYR A 17 -5.46 7.99 88.86
CA TYR A 17 -4.23 7.73 88.11
C TYR A 17 -4.51 6.67 87.03
N VAL A 18 -4.81 7.12 85.81
CA VAL A 18 -4.90 6.24 84.64
C VAL A 18 -3.51 5.71 84.30
N ASN A 19 -3.27 4.43 84.56
CA ASN A 19 -2.00 3.78 84.25
C ASN A 19 -1.72 3.84 82.74
N THR A 20 -0.55 4.37 82.39
CA THR A 20 -0.14 4.55 80.97
C THR A 20 0.09 3.20 80.26
N GLU A 21 0.31 2.11 81.01
CA GLU A 21 0.54 0.79 80.43
C GLU A 21 -0.74 0.19 79.82
N ASP A 22 -1.91 0.40 80.42
CA ASP A 22 -3.19 -0.11 79.90
C ASP A 22 -3.59 0.58 78.59
N SER A 23 -3.32 1.88 78.47
CA SER A 23 -3.54 2.62 77.22
C SER A 23 -2.51 2.25 76.14
N LEU A 24 -1.28 1.89 76.52
CA LEU A 24 -0.27 1.35 75.61
C LEU A 24 -0.60 -0.08 75.14
N ILE A 25 -1.21 -0.93 75.98
CA ILE A 25 -1.67 -2.28 75.59
C ILE A 25 -2.92 -2.18 74.70
N SER A 26 -3.88 -1.33 75.06
CA SER A 26 -5.09 -1.09 74.26
C SER A 26 -4.77 -0.52 72.88
N SER A 27 -3.84 0.45 72.80
CA SER A 27 -3.40 1.00 71.52
C SER A 27 -2.60 0.00 70.67
N ARG A 28 -1.72 -0.82 71.27
CA ARG A 28 -1.03 -1.92 70.55
C ARG A 28 -2.01 -2.96 70.01
N THR A 29 -2.93 -3.44 70.83
CA THR A 29 -3.96 -4.40 70.40
C THR A 29 -4.81 -3.82 69.26
N SER A 30 -5.16 -2.54 69.33
CA SER A 30 -5.91 -1.84 68.28
C SER A 30 -5.10 -1.65 66.98
N THR A 31 -3.77 -1.44 67.05
CA THR A 31 -2.95 -1.35 65.84
C THR A 31 -2.66 -2.72 65.22
N GLU A 32 -2.54 -3.77 66.02
CA GLU A 32 -2.33 -5.14 65.53
C GLU A 32 -3.57 -5.70 64.83
N THR A 33 -4.78 -5.51 65.37
CA THR A 33 -6.04 -5.93 64.71
C THR A 33 -6.23 -5.18 63.39
N VAL A 34 -6.12 -3.84 63.39
CA VAL A 34 -6.22 -3.01 62.19
C VAL A 34 -5.17 -3.37 61.12
N ASN A 35 -3.97 -3.81 61.53
CA ASN A 35 -2.94 -4.26 60.59
C ASN A 35 -3.21 -5.67 60.04
N SER A 36 -3.79 -6.56 60.85
CA SER A 36 -4.22 -7.89 60.41
C SER A 36 -5.36 -7.80 59.38
N ASP A 37 -6.42 -7.05 59.69
CA ASP A 37 -7.59 -6.88 58.82
C ASP A 37 -7.22 -6.23 57.48
N LYS A 38 -6.33 -5.22 57.49
CA LYS A 38 -5.78 -4.63 56.27
C LYS A 38 -5.02 -5.65 55.44
N LYS A 39 -4.13 -6.44 56.05
CA LYS A 39 -3.31 -7.44 55.35
C LYS A 39 -4.16 -8.56 54.75
N GLU A 40 -5.26 -8.95 55.40
CA GLU A 40 -6.21 -9.92 54.86
C GLU A 40 -7.01 -9.32 53.69
N LEU A 41 -7.52 -8.09 53.83
CA LEU A 41 -8.22 -7.38 52.76
C LEU A 41 -7.30 -7.16 51.54
N ASP A 42 -6.05 -6.75 51.74
CA ASP A 42 -5.04 -6.58 50.69
C ASP A 42 -4.71 -7.90 49.99
N CYS A 43 -4.67 -9.02 50.72
CA CYS A 43 -4.50 -10.35 50.15
C CYS A 43 -5.71 -10.73 49.27
N TYR A 44 -6.94 -10.50 49.73
CA TYR A 44 -8.16 -10.73 48.96
C TYR A 44 -8.26 -9.83 47.73
N LEU A 45 -7.93 -8.54 47.85
CA LEU A 45 -7.89 -7.59 46.74
C LEU A 45 -6.80 -7.98 45.73
N SER A 46 -5.57 -8.30 46.17
CA SER A 46 -4.49 -8.83 45.32
C SER A 46 -4.87 -10.11 44.57
N LYS A 47 -5.65 -10.99 45.20
CA LYS A 47 -6.13 -12.24 44.60
C LYS A 47 -7.29 -12.00 43.62
N ARG A 48 -8.11 -10.97 43.84
CA ARG A 48 -9.19 -10.51 42.95
C ARG A 48 -8.63 -9.75 41.73
N THR A 49 -7.67 -8.85 41.91
CA THR A 49 -7.06 -8.06 40.82
C THR A 49 -6.25 -8.93 39.87
N ARG A 50 -5.51 -9.94 40.36
CA ARG A 50 -4.85 -10.95 39.50
C ARG A 50 -5.84 -11.69 38.61
N LYS A 51 -6.87 -12.31 39.20
CA LYS A 51 -7.89 -13.05 38.43
C LYS A 51 -8.63 -12.17 37.41
N LEU A 52 -8.92 -10.92 37.76
CA LEU A 52 -9.57 -9.98 36.84
C LEU A 52 -8.63 -9.55 35.70
N GLY A 53 -7.34 -9.37 35.99
CA GLY A 53 -6.29 -9.07 35.00
C GLY A 53 -6.09 -10.20 33.99
N ASP A 54 -6.08 -11.46 34.43
CA ASP A 54 -5.89 -12.62 33.55
C ASP A 54 -7.01 -12.73 32.50
N HIS A 55 -8.26 -12.45 32.88
CA HIS A 55 -9.39 -12.44 31.94
C HIS A 55 -9.32 -11.28 30.93
N ILE A 56 -8.76 -10.13 31.31
CA ILE A 56 -8.57 -8.99 30.38
C ILE A 56 -7.61 -9.38 29.25
N TRP A 57 -6.50 -10.07 29.56
CA TRP A 57 -5.56 -10.56 28.54
C TRP A 57 -6.18 -11.59 27.59
N LEU A 58 -7.03 -12.49 28.11
CA LEU A 58 -7.78 -13.45 27.26
C LEU A 58 -8.76 -12.75 26.32
N ILE A 59 -9.49 -11.74 26.80
CA ILE A 59 -10.42 -10.94 25.98
C ILE A 59 -9.65 -10.18 24.89
N ILE A 60 -8.51 -9.55 25.23
CA ILE A 60 -7.64 -8.87 24.26
C ILE A 60 -7.13 -9.86 23.20
N GLY A 61 -6.72 -11.07 23.60
CA GLY A 61 -6.29 -12.13 22.68
C GLY A 61 -7.39 -12.55 21.69
N VAL A 62 -8.63 -12.74 22.17
CA VAL A 62 -9.78 -13.06 21.31
C VAL A 62 -10.10 -11.90 20.36
N VAL A 63 -10.10 -10.65 20.84
CA VAL A 63 -10.33 -9.47 19.99
C VAL A 63 -9.24 -9.31 18.93
N ALA A 64 -7.97 -9.50 19.28
CA ALA A 64 -6.85 -9.45 18.33
C ALA A 64 -6.93 -10.57 17.29
N MET A 65 -7.36 -11.77 17.69
CA MET A 65 -7.55 -12.90 16.77
C MET A 65 -8.72 -12.64 15.80
N LEU A 66 -9.85 -12.11 16.28
CA LEU A 66 -10.98 -11.70 15.44
C LEU A 66 -10.63 -10.54 14.50
N TRP A 67 -9.84 -9.58 14.96
CA TRP A 67 -9.36 -8.48 14.12
C TRP A 67 -8.38 -8.97 13.04
N GLY A 68 -7.48 -9.88 13.40
CA GLY A 68 -6.54 -10.52 12.47
C GLY A 68 -7.25 -11.33 11.38
N THR A 69 -8.24 -12.15 11.75
CA THR A 69 -9.05 -12.88 10.75
C THR A 69 -9.93 -11.94 9.94
N GLY A 70 -10.46 -10.87 10.54
CA GLY A 70 -11.21 -9.82 9.84
C GLY A 70 -10.38 -9.13 8.75
N MET A 71 -9.14 -8.73 9.05
CA MET A 71 -8.22 -8.12 8.09
C MET A 71 -7.72 -9.09 7.00
N LEU A 72 -7.79 -10.40 7.25
CA LEU A 72 -7.44 -11.44 6.28
C LEU A 72 -8.60 -11.74 5.32
N ILE A 73 -9.86 -11.58 5.78
CA ILE A 73 -11.07 -11.74 4.97
C ILE A 73 -11.40 -10.45 4.20
N TYR A 74 -11.27 -9.29 4.84
CA TYR A 74 -11.43 -7.98 4.22
C TYR A 74 -10.05 -7.37 3.97
N THR A 75 -9.45 -7.69 2.84
CA THR A 75 -8.19 -7.10 2.37
C THR A 75 -8.38 -5.60 2.07
N PRO A 76 -7.97 -4.67 2.97
CA PRO A 76 -8.17 -3.23 2.72
C PRO A 76 -7.32 -2.74 1.54
N TYR A 77 -6.30 -3.53 1.17
CA TYR A 77 -5.49 -3.36 -0.02
C TYR A 77 -6.32 -3.32 -1.30
N GLU A 78 -7.33 -4.20 -1.46
CA GLU A 78 -8.13 -4.24 -2.69
C GLU A 78 -8.96 -2.97 -2.86
N LEU A 79 -9.59 -2.48 -1.79
CA LEU A 79 -10.34 -1.23 -1.78
C LEU A 79 -9.45 -0.01 -2.10
N LEU A 80 -8.24 0.03 -1.53
CA LEU A 80 -7.27 1.10 -1.80
C LEU A 80 -6.68 1.03 -3.20
N MET A 81 -6.59 -0.18 -3.79
CA MET A 81 -6.09 -0.39 -5.14
C MET A 81 -7.14 -0.03 -6.18
N ASP A 82 -8.39 -0.47 -6.00
CA ASP A 82 -9.52 -0.18 -6.90
C ASP A 82 -9.70 1.33 -7.09
N GLN A 83 -9.72 2.09 -5.98
CA GLN A 83 -9.77 3.56 -6.01
C GLN A 83 -8.60 4.23 -6.73
N ARG A 84 -7.42 3.58 -6.80
CA ARG A 84 -6.22 4.12 -7.45
C ARG A 84 -6.07 3.73 -8.91
N ILE A 85 -6.64 2.60 -9.34
CA ILE A 85 -6.53 2.10 -10.73
C ILE A 85 -7.62 2.65 -11.66
N HIS A 86 -8.61 3.38 -11.16
CA HIS A 86 -9.58 4.05 -12.00
C HIS A 86 -8.91 5.04 -12.96
N MET A 87 -9.31 5.02 -14.23
CA MET A 87 -8.83 5.94 -15.27
C MET A 87 -9.51 7.32 -15.16
N LEU A 88 -9.33 8.02 -14.04
CA LEU A 88 -9.91 9.35 -13.80
C LEU A 88 -8.85 10.46 -13.93
N PRO A 89 -9.21 11.65 -14.44
CA PRO A 89 -8.27 12.76 -14.56
C PRO A 89 -7.75 13.19 -13.18
N GLY A 90 -6.43 13.34 -13.06
CA GLY A 90 -5.74 13.67 -11.81
C GLY A 90 -5.29 12.45 -10.98
N LEU A 91 -5.58 11.22 -11.41
CA LEU A 91 -4.94 10.01 -10.85
C LEU A 91 -3.67 9.66 -11.65
N PRO A 92 -2.56 9.24 -11.00
CA PRO A 92 -1.30 8.94 -11.68
C PRO A 92 -1.39 7.94 -12.85
N PRO A 93 -2.23 6.88 -12.82
CA PRO A 93 -2.38 5.98 -13.95
C PRO A 93 -2.97 6.66 -15.20
N PHE A 94 -3.84 7.66 -15.03
CA PHE A 94 -4.37 8.42 -16.17
C PHE A 94 -3.27 9.30 -16.80
N ASP A 95 -2.43 9.95 -15.99
CA ASP A 95 -1.34 10.79 -16.49
C ASP A 95 -0.26 9.96 -17.19
N TRP A 96 0.11 8.80 -16.63
CA TRP A 96 1.02 7.82 -17.28
C TRP A 96 0.42 7.19 -18.53
N TRP A 97 -0.90 6.94 -18.55
CA TRP A 97 -1.56 6.48 -19.76
C TRP A 97 -1.58 7.57 -20.83
N LEU A 98 -1.87 8.83 -20.47
CA LEU A 98 -1.92 9.96 -21.41
C LEU A 98 -0.53 10.26 -22.01
N HIS A 99 0.50 10.23 -21.17
CA HIS A 99 1.90 10.47 -21.50
C HIS A 99 2.79 9.31 -21.01
N PRO A 100 2.80 8.17 -21.71
CA PRO A 100 3.67 7.06 -21.37
C PRO A 100 5.15 7.45 -21.54
N PRO A 101 6.08 6.84 -20.78
CA PRO A 101 7.51 7.10 -20.93
C PRO A 101 8.01 6.67 -22.32
N ASP A 102 8.80 7.54 -22.97
CA ASP A 102 9.34 7.35 -24.34
C ASP A 102 10.51 6.31 -24.39
N GLU A 103 10.44 5.23 -23.62
CA GLU A 103 11.53 4.25 -23.48
C GLU A 103 11.52 3.14 -24.56
N VAL A 104 10.45 3.06 -25.36
CA VAL A 104 10.27 2.01 -26.37
C VAL A 104 11.18 2.25 -27.57
N LEU A 105 12.09 1.30 -27.84
CA LEU A 105 12.96 1.30 -29.01
C LEU A 105 12.45 0.33 -30.08
N LEU A 106 12.00 0.87 -31.20
CA LEU A 106 11.65 0.13 -32.41
C LEU A 106 12.94 -0.23 -33.18
N LYS A 107 13.21 -1.52 -33.32
CA LYS A 107 14.35 -2.05 -34.10
C LYS A 107 13.85 -2.63 -35.42
N VAL A 108 14.24 -2.02 -36.53
CA VAL A 108 13.87 -2.45 -37.89
C VAL A 108 15.05 -3.18 -38.53
N TYR A 109 14.80 -4.38 -39.06
CA TYR A 109 15.77 -5.16 -39.84
C TYR A 109 15.26 -5.28 -41.27
N ILE A 110 16.13 -5.04 -42.25
CA ILE A 110 15.81 -5.04 -43.67
C ILE A 110 16.62 -6.15 -44.36
N PHE A 111 16.02 -6.89 -45.29
CA PHE A 111 16.67 -8.02 -45.97
C PHE A 111 17.02 -7.67 -47.42
N ASN A 112 18.22 -7.16 -47.65
CA ASN A 112 18.72 -6.85 -48.98
C ASN A 112 18.83 -8.11 -49.85
N VAL A 113 18.20 -8.11 -51.02
CA VAL A 113 18.31 -9.18 -52.02
C VAL A 113 19.65 -9.04 -52.76
N THR A 114 20.44 -10.12 -52.85
CA THR A 114 21.74 -10.10 -53.55
C THR A 114 21.73 -10.75 -54.93
N ASN A 115 20.72 -11.56 -55.27
CA ASN A 115 20.63 -12.28 -56.56
C ASN A 115 19.33 -12.02 -57.32
N SER A 116 18.84 -10.77 -57.32
CA SER A 116 17.58 -10.39 -57.95
C SER A 116 17.49 -10.79 -59.42
N GLU A 117 18.56 -10.58 -60.20
CA GLU A 117 18.59 -10.92 -61.64
C GLU A 117 18.69 -12.43 -61.87
N GLU A 118 19.55 -13.14 -61.14
CA GLU A 118 19.74 -14.60 -61.25
C GLU A 118 18.44 -15.36 -60.93
N PHE A 119 17.68 -14.87 -59.94
CA PHE A 119 16.38 -15.41 -59.56
C PHE A 119 15.29 -15.15 -60.60
N LEU A 120 15.22 -13.92 -61.15
CA LEU A 120 14.25 -13.57 -62.19
C LEU A 120 14.52 -14.31 -63.52
N ASN A 121 15.79 -14.55 -63.85
CA ASN A 121 16.21 -15.31 -65.02
C ASN A 121 16.11 -16.84 -64.81
N GLY A 122 15.66 -17.31 -63.64
CA GLY A 122 15.54 -18.74 -63.32
C GLY A 122 16.86 -19.51 -63.25
N THR A 123 17.99 -18.80 -63.19
CA THR A 123 19.33 -19.41 -63.03
C THR A 123 19.52 -19.91 -61.60
N ASP A 124 19.03 -19.14 -60.63
CA ASP A 124 19.01 -19.49 -59.21
C ASP A 124 17.57 -19.76 -58.74
N ALA A 125 17.30 -20.97 -58.26
CA ALA A 125 15.97 -21.36 -57.78
C ALA A 125 15.59 -20.78 -56.40
N LYS A 126 16.51 -20.09 -55.72
CA LYS A 126 16.33 -19.57 -54.35
C LYS A 126 16.85 -18.13 -54.25
N LEU A 127 16.11 -17.29 -53.53
CA LEU A 127 16.49 -15.92 -53.26
C LEU A 127 17.56 -15.87 -52.17
N LYS A 128 18.69 -15.20 -52.44
CA LYS A 128 19.78 -14.94 -51.50
C LYS A 128 19.52 -13.59 -50.80
N LEU A 129 19.40 -13.61 -49.48
CA LEU A 129 19.09 -12.46 -48.64
C LEU A 129 20.28 -12.13 -47.73
N LYS A 130 20.55 -10.84 -47.54
CA LYS A 130 21.51 -10.31 -46.58
C LYS A 130 20.81 -9.33 -45.64
N GLU A 131 20.88 -9.60 -44.33
CA GLU A 131 20.34 -8.69 -43.32
C GLU A 131 21.12 -7.37 -43.26
N VAL A 132 20.39 -6.27 -43.12
CA VAL A 132 20.86 -4.90 -42.91
C VAL A 132 20.05 -4.35 -41.75
N GLY A 133 20.67 -4.22 -40.58
CA GLY A 133 20.00 -3.81 -39.35
C GLY A 133 20.90 -3.91 -38.11
N PRO A 134 20.40 -3.46 -36.94
CA PRO A 134 19.12 -2.80 -36.74
C PRO A 134 19.15 -1.30 -37.10
N ILE A 135 18.10 -0.79 -37.72
CA ILE A 135 17.78 0.64 -37.74
C ILE A 135 16.88 0.93 -36.54
N ILE A 136 17.35 1.79 -35.62
CA ILE A 136 16.75 2.04 -34.32
C ILE A 136 15.99 3.38 -34.32
N TYR A 137 14.71 3.32 -33.98
CA TYR A 137 13.85 4.48 -33.74
C TYR A 137 13.34 4.44 -32.29
N ARG A 138 13.11 5.61 -31.69
CA ARG A 138 12.35 5.73 -30.43
C ARG A 138 10.88 5.89 -30.78
N GLU A 139 10.03 4.98 -30.31
CA GLU A 139 8.58 5.12 -30.46
C GLU A 139 8.05 6.07 -29.38
N LYS A 140 7.37 7.11 -29.83
CA LYS A 140 6.68 8.08 -28.99
C LYS A 140 5.17 7.87 -29.11
N LEU A 141 4.58 7.27 -28.08
CA LEU A 141 3.14 7.11 -27.96
C LEU A 141 2.55 8.27 -27.15
N ARG A 142 1.47 8.88 -27.65
CA ARG A 142 0.69 9.88 -26.92
C ARG A 142 -0.79 9.65 -27.16
N HIS A 143 -1.59 9.73 -26.10
CA HIS A 143 -3.03 9.73 -26.23
C HIS A 143 -3.54 11.17 -26.22
N THR A 144 -4.41 11.52 -27.17
CA THR A 144 -4.98 12.86 -27.33
C THR A 144 -6.49 12.81 -27.33
N ASN A 145 -7.11 13.92 -26.94
CA ASN A 145 -8.56 14.11 -26.86
C ASN A 145 -9.29 13.01 -26.05
N PRO A 146 -8.92 12.76 -24.78
CA PRO A 146 -9.67 11.86 -23.92
C PRO A 146 -11.06 12.42 -23.62
N ILE A 147 -12.10 11.68 -23.99
CA ILE A 147 -13.52 11.99 -23.73
C ILE A 147 -14.10 10.87 -22.88
N PHE A 148 -14.56 11.22 -21.69
CA PHE A 148 -15.26 10.31 -20.78
C PHE A 148 -16.75 10.27 -21.15
N ASN A 149 -17.24 9.08 -21.50
CA ASN A 149 -18.63 8.85 -21.87
C ASN A 149 -19.43 8.41 -20.63
N GLU A 150 -20.72 8.76 -20.58
CA GLU A 150 -21.61 8.43 -19.44
C GLU A 150 -21.78 6.93 -19.18
N ASN A 151 -21.48 6.08 -20.17
CA ASN A 151 -21.49 4.62 -20.07
C ASN A 151 -20.20 4.03 -19.44
N GLY A 152 -19.32 4.86 -18.88
CA GLY A 152 -18.06 4.43 -18.25
C GLY A 152 -16.93 4.09 -19.24
N THR A 153 -17.07 4.45 -20.53
CA THR A 153 -16.02 4.25 -21.53
C THR A 153 -15.22 5.52 -21.79
N LEU A 154 -13.98 5.36 -22.29
CA LEU A 154 -13.06 6.45 -22.63
C LEU A 154 -12.75 6.43 -24.13
N THR A 155 -13.20 7.46 -24.85
CA THR A 155 -12.85 7.67 -26.26
C THR A 155 -11.56 8.49 -26.33
N TYR A 156 -10.61 8.11 -27.19
CA TYR A 156 -9.34 8.82 -27.37
C TYR A 156 -8.73 8.56 -28.74
N THR A 157 -7.72 9.34 -29.12
CA THR A 157 -6.88 9.08 -30.30
C THR A 157 -5.46 8.74 -29.87
N ALA A 158 -4.93 7.60 -30.32
CA ALA A 158 -3.52 7.23 -30.11
C ALA A 158 -2.66 7.76 -31.26
N ASN A 159 -1.72 8.65 -30.97
CA ASN A 159 -0.70 9.09 -31.90
C ASN A 159 0.61 8.34 -31.61
N ARG A 160 1.13 7.63 -32.61
CA ARG A 160 2.44 6.97 -32.58
C ARG A 160 3.37 7.67 -33.55
N SER A 161 4.50 8.17 -33.04
CA SER A 161 5.53 8.85 -33.83
C SER A 161 6.87 8.14 -33.64
N ALA A 162 7.50 7.71 -34.73
CA ALA A 162 8.84 7.11 -34.70
C ALA A 162 9.91 8.19 -34.88
N ILE A 163 10.76 8.38 -33.86
CA ILE A 163 11.85 9.37 -33.85
C ILE A 163 13.15 8.66 -34.16
N TYR A 164 13.85 9.05 -35.23
CA TYR A 164 15.15 8.48 -35.57
C TYR A 164 16.23 8.92 -34.57
N LEU A 165 17.02 7.96 -34.06
CA LEU A 165 18.10 8.23 -33.09
C LEU A 165 19.48 8.01 -33.75
N PRO A 166 20.17 9.05 -34.25
CA PRO A 166 21.47 8.87 -34.91
C PRO A 166 22.54 8.27 -33.98
N GLU A 167 22.43 8.50 -32.67
CA GLU A 167 23.37 8.00 -31.65
C GLU A 167 23.39 6.46 -31.49
N LEU A 168 22.27 5.79 -31.81
CA LEU A 168 22.14 4.33 -31.71
C LEU A 168 22.30 3.62 -33.07
N ASN A 169 22.46 4.37 -34.16
CA ASN A 169 22.48 3.85 -35.52
C ASN A 169 23.88 3.94 -36.13
N THR A 170 24.43 2.78 -36.53
CA THR A 170 25.72 2.68 -37.24
C THR A 170 25.55 2.53 -38.75
N ILE A 171 24.30 2.47 -39.24
CA ILE A 171 23.96 2.23 -40.65
C ILE A 171 23.84 3.58 -41.38
N ASP A 172 24.37 3.65 -42.61
CA ASP A 172 24.17 4.81 -43.48
C ASP A 172 22.74 4.80 -44.05
N MET A 173 21.99 5.87 -43.76
CA MET A 173 20.62 6.07 -44.24
C MET A 173 20.55 6.35 -45.75
N ASN A 174 21.68 6.65 -46.40
CA ASN A 174 21.78 6.82 -47.86
C ASN A 174 22.07 5.50 -48.60
N GLN A 175 22.23 4.37 -47.91
CA GLN A 175 22.51 3.09 -48.56
C GLN A 175 21.32 2.59 -49.39
N THR A 176 21.53 2.38 -50.69
CA THR A 176 20.55 1.71 -51.56
C THR A 176 20.37 0.25 -51.15
N ILE A 177 19.12 -0.19 -51.01
CA ILE A 177 18.75 -1.58 -50.70
C ILE A 177 17.84 -2.13 -51.80
N ILE A 178 18.13 -3.34 -52.28
CA ILE A 178 17.31 -4.05 -53.26
C ILE A 178 16.25 -4.87 -52.51
N MET A 179 14.98 -4.56 -52.74
CA MET A 179 13.82 -5.23 -52.13
C MET A 179 12.80 -5.65 -53.21
N PRO A 180 11.99 -6.70 -52.97
CA PRO A 180 10.85 -7.01 -53.81
C PRO A 180 9.83 -5.86 -53.88
N ASN A 181 9.16 -5.69 -55.02
CA ASN A 181 8.12 -4.67 -55.17
C ASN A 181 6.87 -5.03 -54.36
N LEU A 182 6.74 -4.42 -53.17
CA LEU A 182 5.64 -4.66 -52.23
C LEU A 182 4.27 -4.33 -52.81
N ALA A 183 4.13 -3.28 -53.63
CA ALA A 183 2.84 -2.90 -54.22
C ALA A 183 2.31 -3.97 -55.19
N VAL A 184 3.21 -4.58 -55.97
CA VAL A 184 2.88 -5.70 -56.86
C VAL A 184 2.55 -6.95 -56.04
N LEU A 185 3.36 -7.29 -55.03
CA LEU A 185 3.12 -8.44 -54.16
C LEU A 185 1.76 -8.38 -53.45
N VAL A 186 1.43 -7.24 -52.83
CA VAL A 186 0.16 -7.03 -52.12
C VAL A 186 -1.05 -7.14 -53.05
N ARG A 187 -0.92 -6.72 -54.32
CA ARG A 187 -1.98 -6.93 -55.33
C ARG A 187 -2.22 -8.43 -55.57
N TYR A 188 -1.16 -9.22 -55.70
CA TYR A 188 -1.29 -10.66 -55.90
C TYR A 188 -1.84 -11.38 -54.67
N THR A 189 -1.35 -11.10 -53.45
CA THR A 189 -1.83 -11.79 -52.23
C THR A 189 -3.33 -11.58 -51.98
N ASN A 190 -3.83 -10.36 -52.14
CA ASN A 190 -5.26 -10.06 -52.02
C ASN A 190 -6.10 -10.81 -53.08
N SER A 191 -5.55 -11.02 -54.29
CA SER A 191 -6.21 -11.79 -55.35
C SER A 191 -6.33 -13.29 -55.03
N TYR A 192 -5.51 -13.82 -54.11
CA TYR A 192 -5.57 -15.20 -53.64
C TYR A 192 -6.37 -15.37 -52.34
N GLY A 193 -7.12 -14.34 -51.91
CA GLY A 193 -8.07 -14.44 -50.80
C GLY A 193 -7.46 -14.33 -49.40
N TYR A 194 -6.17 -14.02 -49.28
CA TYR A 194 -5.56 -13.70 -47.98
C TYR A 194 -5.95 -12.29 -47.56
N LYS A 195 -6.93 -12.19 -46.66
CA LYS A 195 -7.16 -10.96 -45.88
C LYS A 195 -6.00 -10.77 -44.91
N ILE A 196 -5.32 -9.63 -45.06
CA ILE A 196 -4.37 -9.06 -44.10
C ILE A 196 -5.18 -8.27 -43.07
#